data_AF-A0A1M5HQX6-F1
#
_entry.id   AF-A0A1M5HQX6-F1
#
_cell.length_a   1.000
_cell.length_b   1.000
_cell.length_c   1.000
_cell.angle_alpha   90.00
_cell.angle_beta   90.00
_cell.angle_gamma   90.00
#
_symmetry.space_group_name_H-M   'P 1'
#
loop_
_entity.id
_entity.type
_entity.pdbx_description
1 polymer ?
#
loop_
_entity_poly.entity_id
_entity_poly.type
_entity_poly.pdbx_seq_one_letter_code
_entity_poly.pdbx_strand_id
1 'polypeptide(L)'
;MIKNNTPDRTFTELRIASAYVKLSRIPEDSSEASVSLASIGTREISMFRGPEAGCDRMPLFWLELFDHSTKTSIDSFSCHEIKEAVAMFDDFISQAGRLNGPGPGIAETQS
;
A
#
# COMPACT_ATOMS: atom_id res chain seq x y z
N MET A 1 23.77 -3.77 -9.47
CA MET A 1 23.00 -3.78 -10.74
C MET A 1 21.85 -2.81 -10.57
N ILE A 2 21.94 -1.60 -11.13
CA ILE A 2 20.96 -0.52 -10.90
C ILE A 2 19.86 -0.67 -11.96
N LYS A 3 18.65 -1.07 -11.57
CA LYS A 3 17.47 -0.98 -12.45
C LYS A 3 17.00 0.47 -12.43
N ASN A 4 17.57 1.30 -13.31
CA ASN A 4 17.00 2.61 -13.62
C ASN A 4 15.72 2.42 -14.45
N ASN A 5 14.62 2.04 -13.81
CA ASN A 5 13.29 2.03 -14.41
C ASN A 5 12.61 3.40 -14.17
N THR A 6 13.22 4.47 -14.71
CA THR A 6 12.69 5.83 -14.62
C THR A 6 11.20 5.95 -14.99
N PRO A 7 10.69 5.28 -16.04
CA PRO A 7 9.26 5.34 -16.40
C PRO A 7 8.36 4.74 -15.31
N ASP A 8 8.68 3.54 -14.81
CA ASP A 8 7.87 2.86 -13.79
C ASP A 8 7.75 3.70 -12.53
N ARG A 9 8.87 4.32 -12.11
CA ARG A 9 8.90 5.20 -10.95
C ARG A 9 8.02 6.45 -11.15
N THR A 10 8.10 7.08 -12.31
CA THR A 10 7.26 8.24 -12.63
C THR A 10 5.78 7.87 -12.69
N PHE A 11 5.43 6.69 -13.20
CA PHE A 11 4.05 6.19 -13.18
C PHE A 11 3.56 5.93 -11.75
N THR A 12 4.38 5.31 -10.90
CA THR A 12 4.06 5.11 -9.48
C THR A 12 3.86 6.44 -8.75
N GLU A 13 4.75 7.41 -8.98
CA GLU A 13 4.63 8.76 -8.39
C GLU A 13 3.34 9.45 -8.83
N LEU A 14 2.99 9.41 -10.13
CA LEU A 14 1.74 9.97 -10.64
C LEU A 14 0.51 9.28 -10.05
N ARG A 15 0.56 7.96 -9.89
CA ARG A 15 -0.52 7.17 -9.27
C ARG A 15 -0.74 7.61 -7.82
N ILE A 16 0.33 7.75 -7.04
CA ILE A 16 0.28 8.19 -5.65
C ILE A 16 -0.22 9.63 -5.57
N ALA A 17 0.31 10.54 -6.39
CA ALA A 17 -0.14 11.93 -6.43
C ALA A 17 -1.64 12.04 -6.78
N SER A 18 -2.11 11.25 -7.75
CA SER A 18 -3.53 11.20 -8.11
C SER A 18 -4.40 10.67 -6.98
N ALA A 19 -3.95 9.63 -6.28
CA ALA A 19 -4.66 9.10 -5.12
C ALA A 19 -4.72 10.10 -3.96
N TYR A 20 -3.63 10.84 -3.72
CA TYR A 20 -3.62 11.90 -2.72
C TYR A 20 -4.64 12.99 -3.04
N VAL A 21 -4.68 13.48 -4.29
CA VAL A 21 -5.69 14.45 -4.72
C VAL A 21 -7.12 13.92 -4.55
N LYS A 22 -7.35 12.62 -4.81
CA LYS A 22 -8.67 12.00 -4.57
C LYS A 22 -8.99 11.96 -3.08
N LEU A 23 -8.06 11.53 -2.25
CA LEU A 23 -8.22 11.46 -0.80
C LEU A 23 -8.52 12.84 -0.20
N SER A 24 -7.80 13.88 -0.62
CA SER A 24 -8.02 15.26 -0.16
C SER A 24 -9.41 15.82 -0.48
N ARG A 25 -10.12 15.24 -1.46
CA ARG A 25 -11.50 15.63 -1.81
C ARG A 25 -12.55 14.94 -0.95
N ILE A 26 -12.19 13.88 -0.24
CA ILE A 26 -13.11 13.18 0.65
C ILE A 26 -13.24 14.02 1.94
N PRO A 27 -14.44 14.34 2.41
CA PRO A 27 -14.63 15.02 3.70
C PRO A 27 -13.95 14.28 4.87
N GLU A 28 -13.41 15.02 5.84
CA GLU A 28 -12.60 14.50 6.95
C GLU A 28 -13.42 13.71 7.99
N ASP A 29 -14.72 13.95 8.05
CA ASP A 29 -15.70 13.24 8.88
C ASP A 29 -16.04 11.83 8.37
N SER A 30 -15.54 11.44 7.19
CA SER A 30 -15.67 10.07 6.72
C SER A 30 -14.59 9.17 7.34
N SER A 31 -14.99 8.44 8.39
CA SER A 31 -14.14 7.51 9.15
C SER A 31 -13.51 6.36 8.32
N GLU A 32 -13.87 6.24 7.04
CA GLU A 32 -13.43 5.18 6.12
C GLU A 32 -12.80 5.74 4.83
N ALA A 33 -12.35 7.01 4.83
CA ALA A 33 -11.73 7.63 3.67
C ALA A 33 -10.42 6.92 3.27
N SER A 34 -10.53 6.00 2.31
CA SER A 34 -9.40 5.35 1.68
C SER A 34 -9.49 5.39 0.15
N VAL A 35 -8.33 5.35 -0.50
CA VAL A 35 -8.20 5.31 -1.96
C VAL A 35 -7.31 4.13 -2.32
N SER A 36 -7.86 3.16 -3.04
CA SER A 36 -7.11 2.02 -3.56
C SER A 36 -6.07 2.46 -4.59
N LEU A 37 -4.84 1.95 -4.45
CA LEU A 37 -3.72 2.20 -5.36
C LEU A 37 -3.45 0.98 -6.25
N ALA A 38 -3.53 -0.24 -5.69
CA ALA A 38 -3.34 -1.49 -6.41
C ALA A 38 -3.95 -2.67 -5.65
N SER A 39 -4.26 -3.75 -6.36
CA SER A 39 -4.71 -5.01 -5.77
C SER A 39 -3.94 -6.18 -6.39
N ILE A 40 -3.53 -7.15 -5.55
CA ILE A 40 -2.81 -8.36 -5.95
C ILE A 40 -3.41 -9.54 -5.19
N GLY A 41 -4.22 -10.36 -5.87
CA GLY A 41 -4.94 -11.46 -5.22
C GLY A 41 -5.92 -10.92 -4.18
N THR A 42 -5.82 -11.41 -2.93
CA THR A 42 -6.65 -10.94 -1.80
C THR A 42 -6.09 -9.68 -1.13
N ARG A 43 -4.99 -9.13 -1.62
CA ARG A 43 -4.28 -8.03 -0.97
C ARG A 43 -4.48 -6.73 -1.72
N GLU A 44 -4.55 -5.65 -0.97
CA GLU A 44 -4.74 -4.30 -1.49
C GLU A 44 -3.71 -3.36 -0.90
N ILE A 45 -3.17 -2.48 -1.74
CA ILE A 45 -2.42 -1.31 -1.31
C ILE A 45 -3.36 -0.13 -1.38
N SER A 46 -3.60 0.53 -0.25
CA SER A 46 -4.52 1.66 -0.12
C SER A 46 -3.84 2.86 0.52
N MET A 47 -4.40 4.05 0.27
CA MET A 47 -4.02 5.31 0.89
C MET A 47 -5.17 5.82 1.75
N PHE A 48 -4.90 6.22 2.99
CA PHE A 48 -5.94 6.74 3.89
C PHE A 48 -5.41 7.85 4.81
N ARG A 49 -6.33 8.58 5.44
CA ARG A 49 -5.97 9.49 6.54
C ARG A 49 -5.83 8.68 7.82
N GLY A 50 -4.63 8.61 8.36
CA GLY A 50 -4.42 7.98 9.65
C GLY A 50 -4.54 8.98 10.80
N PRO A 51 -4.51 8.49 12.04
CA PRO A 51 -4.67 9.33 13.22
C PRO A 51 -3.58 10.40 13.28
N GLU A 52 -3.96 11.57 13.79
CA GLU A 52 -3.02 12.61 14.21
C GLU A 52 -2.21 12.07 15.39
N ALA A 53 -1.13 11.35 15.11
CA ALA A 53 -0.14 11.05 16.13
C ALA A 53 0.42 12.41 16.54
N GLY A 54 0.11 12.90 17.75
CA GLY A 54 0.40 14.24 18.27
C GLY A 54 1.87 14.63 18.29
N CYS A 55 2.46 14.67 17.11
CA CYS A 55 3.86 14.81 16.78
C CYS A 55 3.97 16.02 15.87
N ASP A 56 5.06 16.79 15.99
CA ASP A 56 5.24 18.07 15.31
C ASP A 56 5.21 18.00 13.76
N ARG A 57 5.20 16.78 13.18
CA ARG A 57 5.01 16.55 11.75
C ARG A 57 3.91 15.52 11.50
N MET A 58 2.70 16.04 11.29
CA MET A 58 1.57 15.25 10.83
C MET A 58 1.89 14.63 9.45
N PRO A 59 1.69 13.31 9.27
CA PRO A 59 1.89 12.70 7.96
C PRO A 59 0.88 13.23 6.95
N LEU A 60 1.26 13.28 5.67
CA LEU A 60 0.35 13.66 4.58
C LEU A 60 -0.78 12.64 4.41
N PHE A 61 -0.42 11.36 4.54
CA PHE A 61 -1.31 10.20 4.45
C PHE A 61 -0.58 8.97 4.97
N TRP A 62 -1.33 7.88 5.15
CA TRP A 62 -0.81 6.56 5.41
C TRP A 62 -0.98 5.69 4.18
N LEU A 63 0.01 4.83 3.93
CA LEU A 63 -0.11 3.69 3.03
C LEU A 63 -0.30 2.43 3.85
N GLU A 64 -1.19 1.55 3.40
CA GLU A 64 -1.41 0.25 4.02
C GLU A 64 -1.41 -0.84 2.95
N LEU A 65 -0.80 -1.98 3.30
CA LEU A 65 -0.98 -3.26 2.65
C LEU A 65 -1.96 -4.07 3.49
N PHE A 66 -3.17 -4.29 2.98
CA PHE A 66 -4.25 -4.99 3.67
C PHE A 66 -4.55 -6.33 3.01
N ASP A 67 -4.78 -7.39 3.80
CA ASP A 67 -5.28 -8.67 3.28
C ASP A 67 -6.79 -8.80 3.55
N HIS A 68 -7.57 -8.78 2.48
CA HIS A 68 -9.03 -8.91 2.53
C HIS A 68 -9.49 -10.31 2.95
N SER A 69 -8.66 -11.34 2.80
CA SER A 69 -9.03 -12.71 3.18
C SER A 69 -9.05 -12.90 4.70
N THR A 70 -8.07 -12.34 5.39
CA THR A 70 -7.94 -12.39 6.85
C THR A 70 -8.50 -11.13 7.52
N LYS A 71 -8.83 -10.09 6.74
CA LYS A 71 -9.26 -8.77 7.22
C LYS A 71 -8.24 -8.13 8.16
N THR A 72 -6.97 -8.21 7.79
CA THR A 72 -5.86 -7.71 8.60
C THR A 72 -4.94 -6.78 7.82
N SER A 73 -4.52 -5.70 8.45
CA SER A 73 -3.37 -4.92 8.01
C SER A 73 -2.12 -5.79 8.09
N ILE A 74 -1.43 -5.98 6.96
CA ILE A 74 -0.15 -6.69 6.90
C ILE A 74 0.98 -5.73 7.28
N ASP A 75 0.97 -4.54 6.70
CA ASP A 75 1.98 -3.50 6.91
C ASP A 75 1.37 -2.12 6.68
N SER A 76 1.86 -1.11 7.38
CA SER A 76 1.41 0.28 7.22
C SER A 76 2.55 1.26 7.44
N PHE A 77 2.53 2.37 6.70
CA PHE A 77 3.58 3.37 6.75
C PHE A 77 3.01 4.78 6.66
N SER A 78 3.44 5.66 7.56
CA SER A 78 3.09 7.08 7.55
C SER A 78 4.02 7.84 6.58
N CYS A 79 3.47 8.45 5.54
CA CYS A 79 4.25 9.20 4.55
C CYS A 79 4.21 10.70 4.83
N HIS A 80 5.37 11.36 4.88
CA HIS A 80 5.48 12.81 4.98
C HIS A 80 5.68 13.47 3.62
N GLU A 81 6.09 12.69 2.61
CA GLU A 81 6.24 13.14 1.23
C GLU A 81 5.80 12.06 0.23
N ILE A 82 5.38 12.47 -0.97
CA ILE A 82 5.02 11.54 -2.07
C ILE A 82 6.21 10.66 -2.47
N LYS A 83 7.45 11.16 -2.39
CA LYS A 83 8.64 10.41 -2.77
C LYS A 83 8.92 9.21 -1.86
N GLU A 84 8.60 9.32 -0.57
CA GLU A 84 8.71 8.22 0.39
C GLU A 84 7.69 7.13 0.05
N ALA A 85 6.46 7.54 -0.27
CA ALA A 85 5.38 6.65 -0.65
C ALA A 85 5.70 5.81 -1.89
N VAL A 86 6.48 6.34 -2.86
CA VAL A 86 6.91 5.59 -4.05
C VAL A 86 7.76 4.37 -3.66
N ALA A 87 8.75 4.56 -2.78
CA ALA A 87 9.61 3.47 -2.34
C ALA A 87 8.83 2.42 -1.54
N MET A 88 7.92 2.87 -0.66
CA MET A 88 7.07 1.98 0.12
C MET A 88 6.08 1.21 -0.74
N PHE A 89 5.53 1.83 -1.79
CA PHE A 89 4.64 1.15 -2.73
C PHE A 89 5.34 -0.04 -3.39
N ASP A 90 6.58 0.14 -3.88
CA ASP A 90 7.36 -0.93 -4.51
C ASP A 90 7.68 -2.07 -3.52
N ASP A 91 7.94 -1.72 -2.25
CA ASP A 91 8.13 -2.71 -1.18
C ASP A 91 6.85 -3.51 -0.93
N PHE A 92 5.69 -2.85 -0.82
CA PHE A 92 4.40 -3.52 -0.65
C PHE A 92 4.02 -4.42 -1.82
N ILE A 93 4.31 -4.02 -3.06
CA ILE A 93 4.13 -4.89 -4.24
C ILE A 93 5.00 -6.14 -4.11
N SER A 94 6.25 -5.98 -3.66
CA SER A 94 7.18 -7.08 -3.43
C SER A 94 6.72 -8.01 -2.31
N GLN A 95 6.23 -7.45 -1.19
CA GLN A 95 5.67 -8.21 -0.07
C GLN A 95 4.43 -9.01 -0.51
N ALA A 96 3.48 -8.37 -1.19
CA ALA A 96 2.27 -9.01 -1.69
C ALA A 96 2.58 -10.16 -2.66
N GLY A 97 3.61 -10.02 -3.50
CA GLY A 97 4.09 -11.06 -4.41
C GLY A 97 4.67 -12.29 -3.69
N ARG A 98 5.45 -12.09 -2.62
CA ARG A 98 6.03 -13.19 -1.82
C ARG A 98 4.96 -14.00 -1.08
N LEU A 99 3.91 -13.33 -0.61
CA LEU A 99 2.80 -13.95 0.10
C LEU A 99 1.83 -14.71 -0.83
N ASN A 100 2.00 -14.62 -2.15
CA ASN A 100 1.29 -15.43 -3.15
C ASN A 100 2.01 -16.74 -3.49
N GLY A 101 3.07 -17.12 -2.77
CA GLY A 101 3.74 -18.40 -2.95
C GLY A 101 2.76 -19.58 -2.84
N PRO A 102 3.01 -20.71 -3.53
CA PRO A 102 2.11 -21.86 -3.49
C PRO A 102 1.94 -22.27 -2.02
N GLY A 103 0.69 -22.24 -1.53
CA GLY A 103 0.36 -22.75 -0.20
C GLY A 103 0.96 -24.15 -0.03
N PRO A 104 1.32 -24.57 1.20
CA PRO A 104 1.99 -25.85 1.43
C PRO A 104 1.20 -26.94 0.74
N GLY A 105 1.80 -27.46 -0.34
CA GLY A 105 1.23 -28.55 -1.12
C GLY A 105 0.91 -29.66 -0.16
N ILE A 106 -0.36 -30.07 -0.15
CA ILE A 106 -0.82 -31.27 0.52
C ILE A 106 0.09 -32.38 -0.01
N ALA A 107 1.01 -32.84 0.82
CA ALA A 107 1.81 -34.01 0.52
C ALA A 107 0.83 -35.18 0.48
N GLU A 108 0.49 -35.59 -0.74
CA GLU A 108 -0.24 -36.82 -1.03
C GLU A 108 0.48 -37.97 -0.33
N THR A 109 -0.23 -38.59 0.61
CA THR A 109 0.14 -39.86 1.22
C THR A 109 0.22 -40.90 0.11
N GLN A 110 1.42 -41.38 -0.21
CA GLN A 110 1.60 -42.57 -1.02
C GLN A 110 2.15 -43.71 -0.18
N SER A 111 1.23 -44.66 0.03
CA SER A 111 1.32 -46.12 0.17
C SER A 111 2.11 -46.76 1.31
#